data_AF-A0A7Y3HYR7-F1
#
_entry.id   AF-A0A7Y3HYR7-F1
#
_cell.length_a   1.000
_cell.length_b   1.000
_cell.length_c   1.000
_cell.angle_alpha   90.00
_cell.angle_beta   90.00
_cell.angle_gamma   90.00
#
_symmetry.space_group_name_H-M   'P 1'
#
loop_
_entity.id
_entity.type
_entity.pdbx_description
1 polymer ?
#
loop_
_entity_poly.entity_id
_entity_poly.type
_entity_poly.pdbx_seq_one_letter_code
_entity_poly.pdbx_strand_id
1 'polypeptide(L)'
;MKDQDDKLQLLREILLVDDREVAHAVVQRVEKITETLEKREKLSEKVDPIIKERLDRFVAEIPVSLGPVITQTLEEQIRNSKDQVVEALYPIMGKMIKRYIQNEIKMLSENINKKVNNTFSPQGIKRKFRAIFSGVKESDLILSESNPAVINEIFVIQKGSGILLGNHSKTETLDKDMVSGMLTAIKSFVEDAFSGGSQNLEAIEYELYNIHIQNFFSYYIAVVVSGNYTRSFESKLENKLLKLSQKLSPKVSTLTREEIDSFLEVFFKKWK
;
A
#
# COMPACT_ATOMS: atom_id res chain seq x y z
N MET A 1 -70.22 80.80 -34.51
CA MET A 1 -68.91 80.52 -33.88
C MET A 1 -68.79 79.05 -33.45
N LYS A 2 -69.77 78.44 -32.76
CA LYS A 2 -69.76 76.98 -32.46
C LYS A 2 -69.58 76.06 -33.69
N ASP A 3 -70.26 76.35 -34.80
CA ASP A 3 -70.25 75.49 -36.00
C ASP A 3 -68.92 75.48 -36.79
N GLN A 4 -68.06 76.49 -36.61
CA GLN A 4 -66.73 76.55 -37.23
C GLN A 4 -65.66 75.85 -36.38
N ASP A 5 -65.77 75.95 -35.05
CA ASP A 5 -64.92 75.18 -34.13
C ASP A 5 -65.17 73.68 -34.28
N ASP A 6 -66.43 73.26 -34.42
CA ASP A 6 -66.79 71.85 -34.64
C ASP A 6 -66.20 71.32 -35.98
N LYS A 7 -66.19 72.14 -37.04
CA LYS A 7 -65.60 71.76 -38.35
C LYS A 7 -64.07 71.71 -38.33
N LEU A 8 -63.42 72.59 -37.57
CA LEU A 8 -61.97 72.58 -37.35
C LEU A 8 -61.55 71.41 -36.47
N GLN A 9 -62.36 71.05 -35.47
CA GLN A 9 -62.17 69.84 -34.67
C GLN A 9 -62.29 68.57 -35.52
N LEU A 10 -63.33 68.50 -36.38
CA LEU A 10 -63.53 67.39 -37.30
C LEU A 10 -62.37 67.25 -38.29
N LEU A 11 -61.89 68.36 -38.87
CA LEU A 11 -60.75 68.35 -39.79
C LEU A 11 -59.45 67.91 -39.09
N ARG A 12 -59.24 68.36 -37.85
CA ARG A 12 -58.09 67.95 -37.03
C ARG A 12 -58.17 66.47 -36.63
N GLU A 13 -59.37 65.94 -36.36
CA GLU A 13 -59.57 64.52 -36.11
C GLU A 13 -59.28 63.69 -37.34
N ILE A 14 -59.73 64.10 -38.52
CA ILE A 14 -59.51 63.39 -39.79
C ILE A 14 -58.04 63.45 -40.22
N LEU A 15 -57.36 64.59 -40.06
CA LEU A 15 -55.95 64.75 -40.44
C LEU A 15 -54.97 64.01 -39.51
N LEU A 16 -55.36 63.72 -38.26
CA LEU A 16 -54.50 63.11 -37.24
C LEU A 16 -54.80 61.62 -36.99
N VAL A 17 -55.65 60.99 -37.81
CA VAL A 17 -55.99 59.56 -37.65
C VAL A 17 -54.73 58.71 -37.76
N ASP A 18 -53.94 58.89 -38.80
CA ASP A 18 -52.74 58.10 -39.06
C ASP A 18 -51.70 58.26 -37.92
N ASP A 19 -51.48 59.49 -37.45
CA ASP A 19 -50.57 59.78 -36.33
C ASP A 19 -51.05 59.16 -35.02
N ARG A 20 -52.37 59.16 -34.76
CA ARG A 20 -52.97 58.49 -33.59
C ARG A 20 -52.84 56.98 -33.70
N GLU A 21 -53.04 56.41 -34.87
CA GLU A 21 -52.87 54.97 -35.10
C GLU A 21 -51.42 54.54 -34.87
N VAL A 22 -50.45 55.30 -35.39
CA VAL A 22 -49.02 55.07 -35.14
C VAL A 22 -48.69 55.20 -33.66
N ALA A 23 -49.17 56.26 -32.99
CA ALA A 23 -48.95 56.46 -31.56
C ALA A 23 -49.55 55.32 -30.73
N HIS A 24 -50.76 54.87 -31.05
CA HIS A 24 -51.39 53.72 -30.40
C HIS A 24 -50.59 52.43 -30.63
N ALA A 25 -50.11 52.18 -31.84
CA ALA A 25 -49.29 51.02 -32.15
C ALA A 25 -47.96 51.02 -31.37
N VAL A 26 -47.33 52.19 -31.21
CA VAL A 26 -46.11 52.34 -30.41
C VAL A 26 -46.41 52.10 -28.92
N VAL A 27 -47.46 52.70 -28.37
CA VAL A 27 -47.85 52.51 -26.96
C VAL A 27 -48.13 51.04 -26.67
N GLN A 28 -48.92 50.36 -27.51
CA GLN A 28 -49.19 48.92 -27.37
C GLN A 28 -47.91 48.08 -27.42
N ARG A 29 -46.96 48.46 -28.28
CA ARG A 29 -45.68 47.75 -28.38
C ARG A 29 -44.79 47.97 -27.16
N VAL A 30 -44.79 49.19 -26.60
CA VAL A 30 -44.11 49.52 -25.35
C VAL A 30 -44.73 48.74 -24.20
N GLU A 31 -46.05 48.76 -24.04
CA GLU A 31 -46.75 47.98 -22.99
C GLU A 31 -46.42 46.49 -23.06
N LYS A 32 -46.40 45.92 -24.27
CA LYS A 32 -46.05 44.50 -24.48
C LYS A 32 -44.60 44.20 -24.10
N ILE A 33 -43.66 45.11 -24.39
CA ILE A 33 -42.25 44.98 -24.00
C ILE A 33 -42.12 45.09 -22.48
N THR A 34 -42.74 46.11 -21.87
CA THR A 34 -42.74 46.34 -20.42
C THR A 34 -43.30 45.12 -19.69
N GLU A 35 -44.42 44.57 -20.15
CA GLU A 35 -45.02 43.36 -19.55
C GLU A 35 -44.10 42.14 -19.66
N THR A 36 -43.31 42.04 -20.73
CA THR A 36 -42.33 40.96 -20.92
C THR A 36 -41.12 41.12 -19.97
N LEU A 37 -40.71 42.36 -19.67
CA LEU A 37 -39.57 42.65 -18.79
C LEU A 37 -39.93 42.57 -17.30
N GLU A 38 -41.11 43.04 -16.92
CA GLU A 38 -41.55 43.09 -15.52
C GLU A 38 -42.04 41.74 -15.00
N LYS A 39 -42.56 40.86 -15.88
CA LYS A 39 -42.99 39.51 -15.50
C LYS A 39 -41.85 38.53 -15.70
N ARG A 40 -41.31 38.03 -14.59
CA ARG A 40 -40.20 37.06 -14.55
C ARG A 40 -40.40 35.88 -15.52
N GLU A 41 -41.60 35.28 -15.57
CA GLU A 41 -41.89 34.14 -16.46
C GLU A 41 -41.72 34.49 -17.94
N LYS A 42 -42.24 35.65 -18.38
CA LYS A 42 -42.12 36.11 -19.77
C LYS A 42 -40.68 36.49 -20.13
N LEU A 43 -39.93 37.04 -19.18
CA LEU A 43 -38.52 37.36 -19.37
C LEU A 43 -37.69 36.07 -19.49
N SER A 44 -37.93 35.10 -18.62
CA SER A 44 -37.26 33.80 -18.61
C SER A 44 -37.43 33.07 -19.95
N GLU A 45 -38.61 33.10 -20.59
CA GLU A 45 -38.81 32.51 -21.92
C GLU A 45 -37.85 33.05 -23.00
N LYS A 46 -37.37 34.30 -22.86
CA LYS A 46 -36.43 34.92 -23.79
C LYS A 46 -34.98 34.78 -23.35
N VAL A 47 -34.71 34.80 -22.05
CA VAL A 47 -33.36 34.82 -21.49
C VAL A 47 -32.82 33.41 -21.28
N ASP A 48 -33.64 32.47 -20.82
CA ASP A 48 -33.21 31.10 -20.49
C ASP A 48 -32.57 30.38 -21.68
N PRO A 49 -33.06 30.49 -22.94
CA PRO A 49 -32.38 29.90 -24.09
C PRO A 49 -30.96 30.44 -24.30
N ILE A 50 -30.75 31.75 -24.09
CA ILE A 50 -29.45 32.41 -24.25
C ILE A 50 -28.48 31.95 -23.16
N ILE A 51 -28.97 31.87 -21.91
CA ILE A 51 -28.18 31.38 -20.77
C ILE A 51 -27.84 29.91 -20.97
N LYS A 52 -28.78 29.10 -21.43
CA LYS A 52 -28.57 27.68 -21.71
C LYS A 52 -27.51 27.47 -22.79
N GLU A 53 -27.62 28.18 -23.91
CA GLU A 53 -26.61 28.10 -24.97
C GLU A 53 -25.22 28.52 -24.48
N ARG A 54 -25.14 29.55 -23.63
CA ARG A 54 -23.87 30.01 -23.04
C ARG A 54 -23.31 29.00 -22.05
N LEU A 55 -24.17 28.36 -21.26
CA LEU A 55 -23.78 27.32 -20.30
C LEU A 55 -23.31 26.06 -21.04
N ASP A 56 -24.02 25.65 -22.10
CA ASP A 56 -23.64 24.50 -22.93
C ASP A 56 -22.26 24.72 -23.57
N ARG A 57 -22.00 25.93 -24.08
CA ARG A 57 -20.66 26.32 -24.57
C ARG A 57 -19.60 26.31 -23.48
N PHE A 58 -19.91 26.88 -22.31
CA PHE A 58 -18.98 26.88 -21.18
C PHE A 58 -18.63 25.45 -20.76
N VAL A 59 -19.63 24.57 -20.63
CA VAL A 59 -19.42 23.16 -20.27
C VAL A 59 -18.57 22.44 -21.32
N ALA A 60 -18.75 22.72 -22.61
CA ALA A 60 -17.91 22.18 -23.66
C ALA A 60 -16.44 22.67 -23.60
N GLU A 61 -16.21 23.88 -23.08
CA GLU A 61 -14.88 24.49 -22.92
C GLU A 61 -14.18 24.11 -21.60
N ILE A 62 -14.89 23.54 -20.61
CA ILE A 62 -14.30 23.12 -19.31
C ILE A 62 -13.08 22.21 -19.49
N PRO A 63 -13.11 21.14 -20.30
CA PRO A 63 -11.94 20.25 -20.44
C PRO A 63 -10.68 20.98 -20.93
N VAL A 64 -10.84 22.02 -21.75
CA VAL A 64 -9.72 22.77 -22.33
C VAL A 64 -9.25 23.89 -21.41
N SER A 65 -10.19 24.64 -20.82
CA SER A 65 -9.90 25.82 -19.99
C SER A 65 -9.51 25.47 -18.56
N LEU A 66 -10.24 24.54 -17.94
CA LEU A 66 -10.05 24.14 -16.54
C LEU A 66 -9.26 22.84 -16.41
N GLY A 67 -9.24 21.97 -17.42
CA GLY A 67 -8.52 20.70 -17.38
C GLY A 67 -7.04 20.84 -16.97
N PRO A 68 -6.24 21.72 -17.60
CA PRO A 68 -4.85 21.94 -17.21
C PRO A 68 -4.69 22.45 -15.78
N VAL A 69 -5.56 23.37 -15.35
CA VAL A 69 -5.55 23.93 -13.99
C VAL A 69 -5.91 22.87 -12.95
N ILE A 70 -6.92 22.05 -13.21
CA ILE A 70 -7.31 20.92 -12.34
C ILE A 70 -6.17 19.90 -12.26
N THR A 71 -5.51 19.61 -13.38
CA THR A 71 -4.40 18.66 -13.41
C THR A 71 -3.21 19.18 -12.61
N GLN A 72 -2.81 20.44 -12.83
CA GLN A 72 -1.71 21.05 -12.10
C GLN A 72 -1.99 21.14 -10.60
N THR A 73 -3.21 21.57 -10.21
CA THR A 73 -3.58 21.66 -8.80
C THR A 73 -3.63 20.27 -8.15
N LEU A 74 -4.09 19.24 -8.85
CA LEU A 74 -4.05 17.86 -8.37
C LEU A 74 -2.62 17.34 -8.21
N GLU A 75 -1.72 17.61 -9.16
CA GLU A 75 -0.30 17.25 -9.05
C GLU A 75 0.38 17.93 -7.84
N GLU A 76 0.12 19.22 -7.63
CA GLU A 76 0.61 19.96 -6.47
C GLU A 76 0.06 19.39 -5.16
N GLN A 77 -1.24 19.07 -5.12
CA GLN A 77 -1.86 18.44 -3.95
C GLN A 77 -1.29 17.05 -3.67
N ILE A 78 -1.04 16.22 -4.68
CA ILE A 78 -0.39 14.91 -4.51
C ILE A 78 1.03 15.08 -3.98
N ARG A 79 1.78 16.09 -4.48
CA ARG A 79 3.15 16.36 -4.04
C ARG A 79 3.21 16.85 -2.60
N ASN A 80 2.23 17.65 -2.18
CA ASN A 80 2.19 18.25 -0.84
C ASN A 80 1.53 17.33 0.20
N SER A 81 0.61 16.45 -0.22
CA SER A 81 -0.16 15.55 0.65
C SER A 81 0.24 14.08 0.46
N LYS A 82 1.55 13.81 0.37
CA LYS A 82 2.10 12.47 0.12
C LYS A 82 1.58 11.43 1.11
N ASP A 83 1.51 11.77 2.39
CA ASP A 83 1.13 10.81 3.43
C ASP A 83 -0.33 10.36 3.30
N GLN A 84 -1.25 11.28 3.01
CA GLN A 84 -2.67 10.95 2.79
C GLN A 84 -2.88 10.12 1.52
N VAL A 85 -2.13 10.43 0.45
CA VAL A 85 -2.17 9.65 -0.78
C VAL A 85 -1.60 8.25 -0.54
N VAL A 86 -0.51 8.13 0.20
CA VAL A 86 0.09 6.84 0.58
C VAL A 86 -0.91 6.03 1.42
N GLU A 87 -1.54 6.63 2.43
CA GLU A 87 -2.52 5.97 3.29
C GLU A 87 -3.74 5.46 2.50
N ALA A 88 -4.25 6.24 1.55
CA ALA A 88 -5.35 5.84 0.68
C ALA A 88 -4.97 4.72 -0.29
N LEU A 89 -3.72 4.72 -0.80
CA LEU A 89 -3.23 3.72 -1.75
C LEU A 89 -2.74 2.44 -1.07
N TYR A 90 -2.31 2.48 0.19
CA TYR A 90 -1.69 1.36 0.89
C TYR A 90 -2.54 0.07 0.86
N PRO A 91 -3.86 0.10 1.13
CA PRO A 91 -4.70 -1.10 1.04
C PRO A 91 -4.79 -1.69 -0.38
N ILE A 92 -4.74 -0.83 -1.40
CA ILE A 92 -4.81 -1.23 -2.82
C ILE A 92 -3.48 -1.88 -3.21
N MET A 93 -2.37 -1.22 -2.86
CA MET A 93 -1.01 -1.74 -3.06
C MET A 93 -0.82 -3.09 -2.36
N GLY A 94 -1.25 -3.23 -1.10
CA GLY A 94 -1.20 -4.49 -0.37
C GLY A 94 -2.01 -5.61 -1.05
N LYS A 95 -3.21 -5.31 -1.54
CA LYS A 95 -4.00 -6.27 -2.35
C LYS A 95 -3.29 -6.66 -3.65
N MET A 96 -2.65 -5.70 -4.33
CA MET A 96 -1.91 -5.96 -5.56
C MET A 96 -0.68 -6.83 -5.33
N ILE A 97 0.13 -6.50 -4.31
CA ILE A 97 1.31 -7.29 -3.92
C ILE A 97 0.87 -8.71 -3.56
N LYS A 98 -0.17 -8.86 -2.74
CA LYS A 98 -0.74 -10.17 -2.39
C LYS A 98 -1.16 -10.96 -3.62
N ARG A 99 -1.86 -10.34 -4.57
CA ARG A 99 -2.28 -10.98 -5.83
C ARG A 99 -1.10 -11.37 -6.70
N TYR A 100 -0.09 -10.52 -6.81
CA TYR A 100 1.14 -10.80 -7.55
C TYR A 100 1.85 -12.03 -6.96
N ILE A 101 2.02 -12.07 -5.63
CA ILE A 101 2.62 -13.21 -4.93
C ILE A 101 1.82 -14.49 -5.15
N GLN A 102 0.49 -14.42 -5.00
CA GLN A 102 -0.38 -15.57 -5.25
C GLN A 102 -0.24 -16.09 -6.69
N ASN A 103 -0.11 -15.19 -7.66
CA ASN A 103 0.10 -15.56 -9.05
C ASN A 103 1.47 -16.20 -9.28
N GLU A 104 2.53 -15.66 -8.69
CA GLU A 104 3.87 -16.26 -8.77
C GLU A 104 3.91 -17.65 -8.12
N ILE A 105 3.30 -17.81 -6.95
CA ILE A 105 3.17 -19.13 -6.30
C ILE A 105 2.41 -20.10 -7.20
N LYS A 106 1.34 -19.64 -7.86
CA LYS A 106 0.57 -20.45 -8.80
C LYS A 106 1.42 -20.86 -10.01
N MET A 107 2.16 -19.93 -10.61
CA MET A 107 3.06 -20.20 -11.74
C MET A 107 4.19 -21.17 -11.35
N LEU A 108 4.76 -21.00 -10.16
CA LEU A 108 5.70 -21.96 -9.57
C LEU A 108 5.07 -23.34 -9.43
N SER A 109 3.86 -23.43 -8.86
CA SER A 109 3.11 -24.69 -8.71
C SER A 109 2.84 -25.36 -10.06
N GLU A 110 2.45 -24.58 -11.09
CA GLU A 110 2.24 -25.10 -12.44
C GLU A 110 3.54 -25.61 -13.08
N ASN A 111 4.66 -24.89 -12.90
CA ASN A 111 5.97 -25.31 -13.38
C ASN A 111 6.49 -26.55 -12.66
N ILE A 112 6.20 -26.67 -11.36
CA ILE A 112 6.47 -27.86 -10.55
C ILE A 112 5.65 -29.03 -11.09
N ASN A 113 4.34 -28.88 -11.23
CA ASN A 113 3.46 -29.94 -11.73
C ASN A 113 3.89 -30.44 -13.11
N LYS A 114 4.32 -29.53 -14.00
CA LYS A 114 4.88 -29.90 -15.32
C LYS A 114 6.19 -30.69 -15.21
N LYS A 115 7.08 -30.36 -14.27
CA LYS A 115 8.32 -31.14 -14.02
C LYS A 115 8.04 -32.46 -13.31
N VAL A 116 7.04 -32.52 -12.42
CA VAL A 116 6.62 -33.74 -11.71
C VAL A 116 5.98 -34.74 -12.67
N ASN A 117 5.08 -34.31 -13.56
CA ASN A 117 4.44 -35.20 -14.54
C ASN A 117 5.42 -35.79 -15.58
N ASN A 118 6.61 -35.21 -15.76
CA ASN A 118 7.64 -35.72 -16.66
C ASN A 118 8.64 -36.69 -16.01
N THR A 119 8.44 -37.12 -14.76
CA THR A 119 9.49 -37.83 -14.00
C THR A 119 9.10 -39.27 -13.62
N PHE A 120 9.14 -40.18 -14.59
CA PHE A 120 9.70 -41.53 -14.38
C PHE A 120 11.24 -41.45 -14.41
N SER A 121 11.85 -40.48 -13.70
CA SER A 121 13.32 -40.41 -13.59
C SER A 121 13.80 -41.04 -12.27
N PRO A 122 15.00 -41.64 -12.26
CA PRO A 122 15.61 -42.27 -11.07
C PRO A 122 15.69 -41.34 -9.84
N GLN A 123 15.69 -40.02 -10.03
CA GLN A 123 15.75 -39.03 -8.96
C GLN A 123 14.42 -38.92 -8.18
N GLY A 124 13.27 -39.12 -8.84
CA GLY A 124 11.94 -39.10 -8.20
C GLY A 124 11.71 -40.28 -7.24
N ILE A 125 12.27 -41.44 -7.56
CA ILE A 125 12.17 -42.66 -6.73
C ILE A 125 13.03 -42.51 -5.46
N LYS A 126 14.26 -41.98 -5.60
CA LYS A 126 15.14 -41.69 -4.45
C LYS A 126 14.53 -40.64 -3.50
N ARG A 127 13.76 -39.69 -4.05
CA ARG A 127 13.04 -38.65 -3.30
C ARG A 127 11.85 -39.21 -2.52
N LYS A 128 11.04 -40.10 -3.12
CA LYS A 128 9.97 -40.83 -2.41
C LYS A 128 10.50 -41.64 -1.24
N PHE A 129 11.62 -42.34 -1.43
CA PHE A 129 12.27 -43.11 -0.35
C PHE A 129 12.76 -42.22 0.81
N ARG A 130 13.29 -41.03 0.53
CA ARG A 130 13.70 -40.07 1.58
C ARG A 130 12.51 -39.50 2.34
N ALA A 131 11.43 -39.12 1.65
CA ALA A 131 10.23 -38.55 2.30
C ALA A 131 9.59 -39.53 3.29
N ILE A 132 9.54 -40.82 2.94
CA ILE A 132 9.03 -41.89 3.80
C ILE A 132 9.96 -42.12 5.01
N PHE A 133 11.27 -42.04 4.82
CA PHE A 133 12.26 -42.24 5.90
C PHE A 133 12.40 -41.04 6.83
N SER A 134 12.20 -39.82 6.34
CA SER A 134 12.37 -38.58 7.12
C SER A 134 11.06 -38.04 7.73
N GLY A 135 9.90 -38.63 7.42
CA GLY A 135 8.60 -38.21 7.96
C GLY A 135 8.13 -36.81 7.52
N VAL A 136 8.71 -36.25 6.45
CA VAL A 136 8.39 -34.91 5.94
C VAL A 136 7.55 -35.03 4.67
N LYS A 137 6.50 -34.22 4.54
CA LYS A 137 5.61 -34.26 3.37
C LYS A 137 6.39 -33.92 2.09
N GLU A 138 6.08 -34.62 1.01
CA GLU A 138 6.72 -34.44 -0.30
C GLU A 138 6.60 -32.98 -0.81
N SER A 139 5.49 -32.30 -0.47
CA SER A 139 5.27 -30.88 -0.74
C SER A 139 6.31 -29.96 -0.09
N ASP A 140 6.71 -30.26 1.15
CA ASP A 140 7.62 -29.43 1.92
C ASP A 140 9.06 -29.59 1.42
N LEU A 141 9.40 -30.80 0.94
CA LEU A 141 10.66 -31.08 0.23
C LEU A 141 10.74 -30.31 -1.09
N ILE A 142 9.66 -30.27 -1.87
CA ILE A 142 9.62 -29.53 -3.15
C ILE A 142 9.75 -28.02 -2.91
N LEU A 143 9.08 -27.49 -1.90
CA LEU A 143 9.13 -26.08 -1.52
C LEU A 143 10.52 -25.63 -1.04
N SER A 144 11.30 -26.55 -0.45
CA SER A 144 12.67 -26.28 0.01
C SER A 144 13.71 -26.22 -1.12
N GLU A 145 13.42 -26.82 -2.29
CA GLU A 145 14.34 -26.89 -3.43
C GLU A 145 14.25 -25.66 -4.37
N SER A 146 13.13 -24.92 -4.38
CA SER A 146 12.94 -23.75 -5.26
C SER A 146 13.38 -22.41 -4.66
N ASN A 147 13.40 -22.28 -3.33
CA ASN A 147 13.92 -21.10 -2.62
C ASN A 147 14.44 -21.52 -1.23
N PRO A 148 15.68 -22.05 -1.14
CA PRO A 148 16.19 -22.61 0.11
C PRO A 148 16.34 -21.54 1.19
N ALA A 149 15.99 -21.86 2.43
CA ALA A 149 16.23 -20.98 3.57
C ALA A 149 17.74 -20.78 3.79
N VAL A 150 18.17 -19.52 3.79
CA VAL A 150 19.56 -19.14 4.01
C VAL A 150 19.66 -18.37 5.32
N ILE A 151 20.58 -18.78 6.18
CA ILE A 151 20.95 -17.97 7.35
C ILE A 151 21.86 -16.84 6.85
N ASN A 152 21.40 -15.62 7.08
CA ASN A 152 22.10 -14.38 6.73
C ASN A 152 22.97 -13.94 7.90
N GLU A 153 22.35 -13.81 9.07
CA GLU A 153 22.99 -13.25 10.26
C GLU A 153 22.57 -13.99 11.53
N ILE A 154 23.45 -13.97 12.53
CA ILE A 154 23.24 -14.59 13.83
C ILE A 154 23.78 -13.64 14.87
N PHE A 155 22.99 -13.38 15.90
CA PHE A 155 23.36 -12.54 17.03
C PHE A 155 23.17 -13.31 18.32
N VAL A 156 24.17 -13.28 19.19
CA VAL A 156 24.11 -13.77 20.57
C VAL A 156 24.04 -12.53 21.46
N ILE A 157 22.90 -12.35 22.14
CA ILE A 157 22.59 -11.10 22.83
C ILE A 157 22.31 -11.40 24.31
N GLN A 158 22.92 -10.64 25.20
CA GLN A 158 22.71 -10.77 26.65
C GLN A 158 21.26 -10.38 27.00
N LYS A 159 20.61 -11.22 27.81
CA LYS A 159 19.25 -10.93 28.29
C LYS A 159 19.25 -9.73 29.23
N GLY A 160 18.21 -8.90 29.13
CA GLY A 160 18.02 -7.70 29.95
C GLY A 160 18.79 -6.49 29.44
N SER A 161 20.11 -6.57 29.30
CA SER A 161 20.94 -5.42 28.88
C SER A 161 20.91 -5.14 27.37
N GLY A 162 20.67 -6.17 26.55
CA GLY A 162 20.74 -6.07 25.08
C GLY A 162 22.17 -5.96 24.52
N ILE A 163 23.18 -6.18 25.36
CA ILE A 163 24.59 -6.19 24.95
C ILE A 163 24.82 -7.32 23.95
N LEU A 164 25.43 -6.99 22.82
CA LEU A 164 25.84 -7.97 21.82
C LEU A 164 27.08 -8.73 22.31
N LEU A 165 26.91 -10.02 22.60
CA LEU A 165 27.98 -10.92 23.04
C LEU A 165 28.80 -11.45 21.86
N GLY A 166 28.19 -11.56 20.69
CA GLY A 166 28.86 -11.95 19.45
C GLY A 166 27.89 -12.07 18.30
N ASN A 167 28.41 -12.04 17.09
CA ASN A 167 27.64 -12.11 15.86
C ASN A 167 28.37 -12.91 14.78
N HIS A 168 27.60 -13.46 13.85
CA HIS A 168 28.11 -13.95 12.58
C HIS A 168 27.23 -13.40 11.47
N SER A 169 27.82 -12.66 10.54
CA SER A 169 27.12 -12.13 9.37
C SER A 169 27.94 -12.39 8.12
N LYS A 170 27.25 -12.65 7.01
CA LYS A 170 27.86 -12.76 5.68
C LYS A 170 28.04 -11.39 5.00
N THR A 171 27.45 -10.32 5.56
CA THR A 171 27.39 -8.97 4.97
C THR A 171 27.67 -7.90 6.04
N GLU A 172 28.61 -7.00 5.80
CA GLU A 172 29.06 -5.95 6.75
C GLU A 172 28.19 -4.67 6.75
N THR A 173 26.90 -4.77 6.46
CA THR A 173 26.10 -3.58 6.10
C THR A 173 25.32 -2.91 7.24
N LEU A 174 25.40 -3.41 8.48
CA LEU A 174 24.65 -2.88 9.64
C LEU A 174 25.53 -2.75 10.88
N ASP A 175 25.27 -1.69 11.67
CA ASP A 175 25.80 -1.56 13.04
C ASP A 175 25.15 -2.62 13.93
N LYS A 176 25.92 -3.66 14.26
CA LYS A 176 25.45 -4.87 14.94
C LYS A 176 25.01 -4.58 16.39
N ASP A 177 25.65 -3.62 17.05
CA ASP A 177 25.32 -3.23 18.42
C ASP A 177 24.00 -2.46 18.47
N MET A 178 23.72 -1.65 17.44
CA MET A 178 22.41 -1.02 17.30
C MET A 178 21.30 -2.05 17.04
N VAL A 179 21.56 -3.06 16.21
CA VAL A 179 20.61 -4.15 15.94
C VAL A 179 20.30 -4.96 17.21
N SER A 180 21.30 -5.25 18.05
CA SER A 180 21.06 -5.97 19.31
C SER A 180 20.20 -5.18 20.30
N GLY A 181 20.42 -3.86 20.37
CA GLY A 181 19.58 -2.95 21.14
C GLY A 181 18.14 -2.93 20.65
N MET A 182 17.94 -2.81 19.33
CA MET A 182 16.62 -2.84 18.70
C MET A 182 15.87 -4.14 18.97
N LEU A 183 16.52 -5.30 18.76
CA LEU A 183 15.89 -6.61 18.99
C LEU A 183 15.48 -6.81 20.45
N THR A 184 16.32 -6.32 21.38
CA THR A 184 16.02 -6.38 22.82
C THR A 184 14.83 -5.48 23.16
N ALA A 185 14.78 -4.26 22.61
CA ALA A 185 13.66 -3.34 22.83
C ALA A 185 12.34 -3.90 22.29
N ILE A 186 12.33 -4.46 21.07
CA ILE A 186 11.14 -5.11 20.50
C ILE A 186 10.70 -6.28 21.37
N LYS A 187 11.64 -7.15 21.75
CA LYS A 187 11.36 -8.30 22.61
C LYS A 187 10.74 -7.88 23.94
N SER A 188 11.35 -6.94 24.66
CA SER A 188 10.84 -6.46 25.94
C SER A 188 9.48 -5.79 25.80
N PHE A 189 9.31 -4.95 24.77
CA PHE A 189 8.03 -4.26 24.53
C PHE A 189 6.89 -5.26 24.28
N VAL A 190 7.12 -6.29 23.47
CA VAL A 190 6.12 -7.34 23.23
C VAL A 190 5.84 -8.13 24.50
N GLU A 191 6.87 -8.57 25.23
CA GLU A 191 6.69 -9.35 26.46
C GLU A 191 5.97 -8.56 27.57
N ASP A 192 6.24 -7.25 27.68
CA ASP A 192 5.56 -6.35 28.62
C ASP A 192 4.09 -6.11 28.24
N ALA A 193 3.81 -5.93 26.94
CA ALA A 193 2.47 -5.67 26.42
C ALA A 193 1.52 -6.88 26.58
N PHE A 194 2.06 -8.10 26.46
CA PHE A 194 1.30 -9.33 26.63
C PHE A 194 1.56 -9.92 28.02
N SER A 195 1.01 -9.26 29.05
CA SER A 195 1.24 -9.48 30.49
C SER A 195 0.75 -10.83 31.05
N GLY A 196 0.60 -11.85 30.22
CA GLY A 196 0.18 -13.20 30.56
C GLY A 196 1.36 -14.17 30.59
N GLY A 197 2.08 -14.18 31.72
CA GLY A 197 3.04 -15.18 32.18
C GLY A 197 3.65 -16.19 31.19
N SER A 198 4.99 -16.21 31.13
CA SER A 198 5.88 -17.24 30.56
C SER A 198 6.00 -17.36 29.03
N GLN A 199 5.32 -16.51 28.27
CA GLN A 199 5.50 -16.47 26.81
C GLN A 199 6.72 -15.61 26.46
N ASN A 200 7.60 -16.13 25.60
CA ASN A 200 8.73 -15.37 25.07
C ASN A 200 8.49 -15.08 23.60
N LEU A 201 9.03 -13.97 23.10
CA LEU A 201 9.05 -13.73 21.65
C LEU A 201 9.96 -14.76 20.97
N GLU A 202 9.42 -15.54 20.04
CA GLU A 202 10.10 -16.64 19.34
C GLU A 202 10.42 -16.33 17.87
N ALA A 203 9.67 -15.44 17.23
CA ALA A 203 9.91 -15.05 15.84
C ALA A 203 9.41 -13.63 15.55
N ILE A 204 10.10 -12.94 14.64
CA ILE A 204 9.67 -11.68 14.03
C ILE A 204 9.68 -11.86 12.50
N GLU A 205 8.54 -11.65 11.87
CA GLU A 205 8.41 -11.68 10.41
C GLU A 205 8.55 -10.27 9.84
N TYR A 206 9.49 -10.08 8.91
CA TYR A 206 9.72 -8.81 8.23
C TYR A 206 9.94 -9.03 6.73
N GLU A 207 8.90 -8.77 5.94
CA GLU A 207 8.89 -8.95 4.48
C GLU A 207 9.36 -10.34 4.03
N LEU A 208 10.60 -10.44 3.53
CA LEU A 208 11.22 -11.67 3.02
C LEU A 208 12.17 -12.33 4.04
N TYR A 209 12.26 -11.76 5.24
CA TYR A 209 13.13 -12.20 6.32
C TYR A 209 12.31 -12.67 7.51
N ASN A 210 12.81 -13.73 8.14
CA ASN A 210 12.32 -14.23 9.41
C ASN A 210 13.46 -14.11 10.42
N ILE A 211 13.23 -13.42 11.53
CA ILE A 211 14.16 -13.37 12.66
C ILE A 211 13.67 -14.37 13.68
N HIS A 212 14.30 -15.54 13.73
CA HIS A 212 14.02 -16.56 14.74
C HIS A 212 14.77 -16.23 16.03
N ILE A 213 14.07 -16.19 17.15
CA ILE A 213 14.58 -15.83 18.47
C ILE A 213 14.48 -17.03 19.38
N GLN A 214 15.62 -17.54 19.83
CA GLN A 214 15.68 -18.63 20.80
C GLN A 214 16.25 -18.18 22.13
N ASN A 215 15.46 -18.38 23.18
CA ASN A 215 15.75 -17.93 24.53
C ASN A 215 16.55 -18.97 25.33
N PHE A 216 17.66 -18.55 25.97
CA PHE A 216 18.44 -19.36 26.91
C PHE A 216 18.48 -18.69 28.30
N PHE A 217 19.22 -19.25 29.26
CA PHE A 217 19.20 -18.74 30.64
C PHE A 217 19.70 -17.29 30.77
N SER A 218 20.90 -16.98 30.28
CA SER A 218 21.54 -15.65 30.43
C SER A 218 21.62 -14.82 29.15
N TYR A 219 21.25 -15.40 28.00
CA TYR A 219 21.29 -14.77 26.69
C TYR A 219 20.18 -15.33 25.79
N TYR A 220 19.97 -14.72 24.64
CA TYR A 220 19.14 -15.27 23.57
C TYR A 220 19.91 -15.19 22.25
N ILE A 221 19.51 -16.01 21.29
CA ILE A 221 20.10 -16.02 19.96
C ILE A 221 19.04 -15.57 18.97
N ALA A 222 19.33 -14.55 18.17
CA ALA A 222 18.51 -14.12 17.06
C ALA A 222 19.17 -14.54 15.73
N VAL A 223 18.42 -15.24 14.88
CA VAL A 223 18.89 -15.74 13.58
C VAL A 223 18.05 -15.12 12.48
N VAL A 224 18.69 -14.36 11.60
CA VAL A 224 18.05 -13.76 10.43
C VAL A 224 18.11 -14.75 9.28
N VAL A 225 16.94 -15.16 8.81
CA VAL A 225 16.76 -16.16 7.75
C VAL A 225 16.02 -15.51 6.58
N SER A 226 16.58 -15.63 5.38
CA SER A 226 15.88 -15.30 4.14
C SER A 226 15.41 -16.57 3.43
N GLY A 227 14.39 -16.44 2.58
CA GLY A 227 13.84 -17.56 1.81
C GLY A 227 12.77 -18.34 2.58
N ASN A 228 12.56 -19.60 2.21
CA ASN A 228 11.41 -20.37 2.69
C ASN A 228 11.61 -20.95 4.10
N TYR A 229 11.14 -20.23 5.12
CA TYR A 229 11.18 -20.67 6.52
C TYR A 229 10.10 -21.72 6.82
N THR A 230 10.40 -22.98 6.52
CA THR A 230 9.49 -24.11 6.78
C THR A 230 9.60 -24.62 8.22
N ARG A 231 8.55 -25.29 8.73
CA ARG A 231 8.56 -25.95 10.05
C ARG A 231 9.69 -26.99 10.20
N SER A 232 10.07 -27.67 9.11
CA SER A 232 11.20 -28.61 9.14
C SER A 232 12.54 -27.89 9.30
N PHE A 233 12.68 -26.71 8.69
CA PHE A 233 13.86 -25.87 8.83
C PHE A 233 13.97 -25.29 10.24
N GLU A 234 12.87 -24.74 10.76
CA GLU A 234 12.74 -24.24 12.13
C GLU A 234 13.19 -25.29 13.15
N SER A 235 12.62 -26.50 13.11
CA SER A 235 13.00 -27.56 14.04
C SER A 235 14.49 -27.95 13.93
N LYS A 236 15.08 -27.92 12.72
CA LYS A 236 16.52 -28.15 12.54
C LYS A 236 17.36 -27.01 13.13
N LEU A 237 16.89 -25.77 13.01
CA LEU A 237 17.51 -24.57 13.55
C LEU A 237 17.52 -24.60 15.08
N GLU A 238 16.36 -24.80 15.70
CA GLU A 238 16.24 -24.91 17.17
C GLU A 238 17.17 -25.99 17.75
N ASN A 239 17.18 -27.17 17.14
CA ASN A 239 18.04 -28.27 17.59
C ASN A 239 19.53 -27.94 17.47
N LYS A 240 19.92 -27.19 16.43
CA LYS A 240 21.31 -26.82 16.20
C LYS A 240 21.73 -25.66 17.12
N LEU A 241 20.85 -24.70 17.36
CA LEU A 241 21.04 -23.64 18.35
C LEU A 241 21.09 -24.18 19.79
N LEU A 242 20.32 -25.21 20.12
CA LEU A 242 20.42 -25.90 21.41
C LEU A 242 21.80 -26.53 21.60
N LYS A 243 22.32 -27.23 20.57
CA LYS A 243 23.68 -27.79 20.59
C LYS A 243 24.76 -26.72 20.67
N LEU A 244 24.51 -25.56 20.07
CA LEU A 244 25.40 -24.40 20.18
C LEU A 244 25.44 -23.90 21.62
N SER A 245 24.26 -23.71 22.21
CA SER A 245 24.11 -23.22 23.57
C SER A 245 24.74 -24.16 24.60
N GLN A 246 24.60 -25.48 24.46
CA GLN A 246 25.28 -26.45 25.34
C GLN A 246 26.81 -26.29 25.36
N LYS A 247 27.41 -25.87 24.24
CA LYS A 247 28.86 -25.64 24.13
C LYS A 247 29.27 -24.24 24.56
N LEU A 248 28.41 -23.25 24.32
CA LEU A 248 28.68 -21.83 24.57
C LEU A 248 28.36 -21.44 26.02
N SER A 249 27.27 -21.94 26.59
CA SER A 249 26.76 -21.58 27.92
C SER A 249 27.78 -21.70 29.06
N PRO A 250 28.70 -22.69 29.12
CA PRO A 250 29.70 -22.76 30.18
C PRO A 250 30.77 -21.67 30.10
N LYS A 251 30.92 -21.03 28.94
CA LYS A 251 32.02 -20.11 28.62
C LYS A 251 31.53 -18.70 28.28
N VAL A 252 30.23 -18.49 28.10
CA VAL A 252 29.65 -17.26 27.58
C VAL A 252 29.92 -16.03 28.46
N SER A 253 30.12 -16.22 29.76
CA SER A 253 30.48 -15.16 30.71
C SER A 253 31.97 -14.82 30.75
N THR A 254 32.83 -15.65 30.13
CA THR A 254 34.29 -15.53 30.18
C THR A 254 34.93 -15.24 28.82
N LEU A 255 34.22 -15.51 27.72
CA LEU A 255 34.74 -15.31 26.36
C LEU A 255 34.60 -13.86 25.92
N THR A 256 35.56 -13.38 25.15
CA THR A 256 35.44 -12.08 24.45
C THR A 256 34.54 -12.20 23.23
N ARG A 257 34.09 -11.06 22.69
CA ARG A 257 33.24 -11.01 21.51
C ARG A 257 33.87 -11.70 20.31
N GLU A 258 35.18 -11.50 20.10
CA GLU A 258 35.92 -12.08 18.98
C GLU A 258 35.98 -13.61 19.05
N GLU A 259 36.05 -14.17 20.26
CA GLU A 259 36.05 -15.62 20.47
C GLU A 259 34.67 -16.23 20.18
N ILE A 260 33.60 -15.53 20.55
CA ILE A 260 32.22 -15.93 20.24
C ILE A 260 31.98 -15.83 18.73
N ASP A 261 32.44 -14.78 18.07
CA ASP A 261 32.32 -14.60 16.62
C ASP A 261 33.00 -15.75 15.85
N SER A 262 34.23 -16.10 16.24
CA SER A 262 34.96 -17.23 15.64
C SER A 262 34.24 -18.57 15.88
N PHE A 263 33.69 -18.76 17.08
CA PHE A 263 32.91 -19.95 17.42
C PHE A 263 31.64 -20.06 16.56
N LEU A 264 30.91 -18.95 16.37
CA LEU A 264 29.72 -18.88 15.53
C LEU A 264 30.07 -19.16 14.06
N GLU A 265 31.15 -18.58 13.54
CA GLU A 265 31.60 -18.84 12.17
C GLU A 265 31.85 -20.34 11.96
N VAL A 266 32.65 -20.98 12.80
CA VAL A 266 32.98 -22.42 12.67
C VAL A 266 31.73 -23.29 12.75
N PHE A 267 30.80 -22.94 13.63
CA PHE A 267 29.58 -23.71 13.86
C PHE A 267 28.60 -23.62 12.67
N PHE A 268 28.51 -22.46 12.03
CA PHE A 268 27.59 -22.20 10.92
C PHE A 268 28.21 -22.31 9.52
N LYS A 269 29.53 -22.43 9.40
CA LYS A 269 30.23 -22.78 8.14
C LYS A 269 29.74 -24.12 7.55
N LYS A 270 29.24 -25.02 8.42
CA LYS A 270 28.62 -26.31 8.07
C LYS A 270 27.09 -26.27 7.89
N TRP A 271 26.50 -25.09 7.68
CA TRP A 271 25.05 -24.94 7.44
C TRP A 271 24.66 -25.11 5.96
N LYS A 272 25.63 -25.30 5.06
CA LYS A 272 25.35 -25.64 3.65
C LYS A 272 24.56 -26.94 3.50
#